data_AF-A0AA37KU25-F1
#
_entry.id   AF-A0AA37KU25-F1
#
_cell.length_a   1.000
_cell.length_b   1.000
_cell.length_c   1.000
_cell.angle_alpha   90.00
_cell.angle_beta   90.00
_cell.angle_gamma   90.00
#
_symmetry.space_group_name_H-M   'P 1'
#
loop_
_entity.id
_entity.type
_entity.pdbx_description
1 polymer ?
#
loop_
_entity_poly.entity_id
_entity_poly.type
_entity_poly.pdbx_seq_one_letter_code
_entity_poly.pdbx_strand_id
1 'polypeptide(L)' 'MAPVQIPVPIPARRKYPVPEPTVKFPPRERSGPVHISTLLDPVLEICSHPDRNRLLAEFFNR' A
#
# COMPACT_ATOMS: atom_id res chain seq x y z
N MET A 1 36.69 -41.64 -31.17
CA MET A 1 36.95 -40.78 -30.00
C MET A 1 35.76 -39.83 -29.85
N ALA A 2 35.09 -39.81 -28.70
CA ALA A 2 33.94 -38.93 -28.45
C ALA A 2 34.41 -37.58 -27.86
N PRO A 3 33.71 -36.46 -28.11
CA PRO A 3 34.17 -35.15 -27.64
C PRO A 3 34.01 -35.03 -26.12
N VAL A 4 35.04 -34.56 -25.45
CA VAL A 4 35.00 -34.26 -24.01
C VAL A 4 34.32 -32.91 -23.81
N GLN A 5 33.22 -32.87 -23.06
CA GLN A 5 32.55 -31.63 -22.69
C GLN A 5 33.24 -31.01 -21.47
N ILE A 6 33.82 -29.81 -21.64
CA ILE A 6 34.44 -29.05 -20.54
C ILE A 6 33.36 -28.14 -19.94
N PRO A 7 33.04 -28.24 -18.64
CA PRO A 7 32.06 -27.36 -18.01
C PRO A 7 32.58 -25.91 -17.96
N VAL A 8 31.86 -25.00 -18.59
CA VAL A 8 32.13 -23.55 -18.49
C VAL A 8 31.57 -23.01 -17.16
N PRO A 9 32.37 -22.27 -16.36
CA PRO A 9 31.88 -21.69 -15.11
C PRO A 9 30.86 -20.59 -15.40
N ILE A 10 29.64 -20.73 -14.90
CA ILE A 10 28.60 -19.70 -15.00
C ILE A 10 28.89 -18.63 -13.93
N PRO A 11 29.05 -17.34 -14.30
CA PRO A 11 29.29 -16.28 -13.32
C PRO A 11 28.09 -16.14 -12.38
N ALA A 12 28.35 -16.20 -11.08
CA ALA A 12 27.33 -16.02 -10.05
C ALA A 12 26.70 -14.62 -10.16
N ARG A 13 25.38 -14.58 -10.33
CA ARG A 13 24.62 -13.32 -10.39
C ARG A 13 24.71 -12.62 -9.03
N ARG A 14 25.26 -11.40 -9.01
CA ARG A 14 25.31 -10.57 -7.80
C ARG A 14 23.88 -10.21 -7.37
N LYS A 15 23.47 -10.64 -6.18
CA LYS A 15 22.23 -10.23 -5.54
C LYS A 15 22.49 -8.91 -4.83
N TYR A 16 21.97 -7.81 -5.38
CA TYR A 16 21.96 -6.53 -4.66
C TYR A 16 20.82 -6.56 -3.64
N PRO A 17 21.06 -6.21 -2.35
CA PRO A 17 19.98 -6.08 -1.39
C PRO A 17 19.06 -4.94 -1.82
N VAL A 18 17.78 -5.24 -2.02
CA VAL A 18 16.74 -4.23 -2.25
C VAL A 18 16.44 -3.61 -0.89
N PRO A 19 16.57 -2.28 -0.72
CA PRO A 19 16.19 -1.63 0.54
C PRO A 19 14.72 -1.86 0.84
N GLU A 20 14.38 -2.21 2.07
CA GLU A 20 12.98 -2.32 2.49
C GLU A 20 12.32 -0.93 2.40
N PRO A 21 11.16 -0.81 1.74
CA PRO A 21 10.43 0.45 1.69
C PRO A 21 9.96 0.82 3.10
N THR A 22 10.54 1.87 3.66
CA THR A 22 10.14 2.38 4.98
C THR A 22 8.94 3.31 4.82
N VAL A 23 7.72 2.83 5.12
CA VAL A 23 6.53 3.68 5.18
C VAL A 23 6.44 4.29 6.59
N LYS A 24 6.57 5.62 6.69
CA LYS A 24 6.34 6.33 7.94
C LYS A 24 4.88 6.80 7.97
N PHE A 25 4.11 6.26 8.91
CA PHE A 25 2.77 6.77 9.21
C PHE A 25 2.90 7.95 10.18
N PRO A 26 1.98 8.94 10.12
CA PRO A 26 1.89 9.94 11.18
C PRO A 26 1.66 9.24 12.54
N PRO A 27 2.04 9.87 13.66
CA PRO A 27 1.68 9.38 14.98
C PRO A 27 0.18 9.11 15.02
N ARG A 28 -0.21 7.91 15.46
CA ARG A 28 -1.62 7.64 15.73
C ARG A 28 -2.06 8.65 16.78
N GLU A 29 -3.16 9.37 16.52
CA GLU A 29 -3.74 10.26 17.51
C GLU A 29 -4.06 9.49 18.80
N ARG A 30 -4.34 10.18 19.90
CA ARG A 30 -4.64 9.57 21.20
C ARG A 30 -5.84 8.60 21.16
N SER A 31 -6.64 8.67 20.10
CA SER A 31 -7.67 7.68 19.78
C SER A 31 -7.00 6.41 19.24
N GLY A 32 -7.13 5.30 19.96
CA GLY A 32 -6.59 4.00 19.55
C GLY A 32 -7.21 3.48 18.24
N PRO A 33 -7.04 2.18 17.92
CA PRO A 33 -7.69 1.59 16.76
C PRO A 33 -9.20 1.87 16.76
N VAL A 34 -9.71 2.44 15.68
CA VAL A 34 -11.14 2.70 15.48
C VAL A 34 -11.68 1.69 14.48
N HIS A 35 -12.93 1.27 14.64
CA HIS A 35 -13.55 0.35 13.69
C HIS A 35 -13.76 1.06 12.34
N ILE A 36 -13.46 0.38 11.23
CA ILE A 36 -13.51 0.97 9.88
C ILE A 36 -14.89 1.52 9.50
N SER A 37 -15.97 0.97 10.08
CA SER A 37 -17.34 1.45 9.89
C SER A 37 -17.52 2.91 10.33
N THR A 38 -16.75 3.36 11.33
CA THR A 38 -16.76 4.77 11.78
C THR A 38 -16.45 5.75 10.66
N LEU A 39 -15.66 5.32 9.66
CA LEU A 39 -15.39 6.09 8.44
C LEU A 39 -16.38 5.75 7.32
N LEU A 40 -16.69 4.46 7.12
CA LEU A 40 -17.44 4.00 5.96
C LEU A 40 -18.94 4.29 6.04
N ASP A 41 -19.57 4.15 7.20
CA ASP A 41 -21.02 4.31 7.34
C ASP A 41 -21.46 5.74 6.93
N PRO A 42 -20.80 6.82 7.39
CA PRO A 42 -21.13 8.18 6.94
C PRO A 42 -20.88 8.38 5.43
N VAL A 43 -19.81 7.80 4.87
CA VAL A 43 -19.50 7.92 3.44
C VAL A 43 -20.58 7.25 2.59
N LEU A 44 -21.06 6.08 3.00
CA LEU A 44 -22.12 5.36 2.30
C LEU A 44 -23.46 6.12 2.35
N GLU A 45 -23.77 6.74 3.48
CA GLU A 45 -24.93 7.62 3.62
C GLU A 45 -24.84 8.82 2.67
N ILE A 46 -23.68 9.50 2.63
CA ILE A 46 -23.44 10.64 1.74
C ILE A 46 -23.56 10.24 0.26
N CYS A 47 -23.07 9.07 -0.12
CA CYS A 47 -23.15 8.58 -1.50
C CYS A 47 -24.59 8.46 -2.02
N SER A 48 -25.57 8.29 -1.14
CA SER A 48 -27.00 8.19 -1.48
C SER A 48 -27.67 9.57 -1.66
N HIS A 49 -26.98 10.66 -1.32
CA HIS A 49 -27.52 12.01 -1.37
C HIS A 49 -27.37 12.65 -2.78
N PRO A 50 -28.33 13.45 -3.26
CA PRO A 50 -28.22 14.14 -4.55
C PRO A 50 -27.03 15.12 -4.59
N ASP A 51 -26.72 15.76 -3.46
CA ASP A 51 -25.60 16.70 -3.29
C ASP A 51 -24.30 16.03 -2.78
N ARG A 52 -24.10 14.74 -3.09
CA ARG A 52 -22.97 13.93 -2.55
C ARG A 52 -21.60 14.58 -2.72
N ASN A 53 -21.36 15.27 -3.84
CA ASN A 53 -20.03 15.81 -4.15
C ASN A 53 -19.64 16.93 -3.18
N ARG A 54 -20.60 17.83 -2.88
CA ARG A 54 -20.38 18.90 -1.89
C ARG A 54 -20.21 18.33 -0.50
N LEU A 55 -21.04 17.36 -0.12
CA LEU A 55 -20.97 16.72 1.20
C LEU A 55 -19.66 15.95 1.42
N LEU A 56 -19.18 15.22 0.42
CA LEU A 56 -17.87 14.55 0.48
C LEU A 56 -16.73 15.56 0.61
N ALA A 57 -16.80 16.68 -0.12
CA ALA A 57 -15.80 17.73 -0.01
C ALA A 57 -15.73 18.28 1.42
N GLU A 58 -16.86 18.67 2.01
CA GLU A 58 -16.93 19.17 3.40
C GLU A 58 -16.49 18.12 4.44
N PHE A 59 -16.81 16.84 4.20
CA PHE A 59 -16.47 15.74 5.11
C PHE A 59 -14.95 15.51 5.20
N PHE A 60 -14.24 15.59 4.07
CA PHE A 60 -12.79 15.39 4.02
C PHE A 60 -11.95 16.66 4.22
N ASN A 61 -12.56 17.83 4.28
CA ASN A 61 -11.84 19.12 4.46
C ASN A 61 -11.54 19.44 5.94
N ARG A 62 -11.57 18.43 6.82
CA ARG A 62 -11.33 18.55 8.26
C ARG A 62 -9.91 18.19 8.65
#